data_AF-A0AAV5YEA3-F1
#
_entry.id   AF-A0AAV5YEA3-F1
#
_cell.length_a   1.000
_cell.length_b   1.000
_cell.length_c   1.000
_cell.angle_alpha   90.00
_cell.angle_beta   90.00
_cell.angle_gamma   90.00
#
_symmetry.space_group_name_H-M   'P 1'
#
loop_
_entity.id
_entity.type
_entity.pdbx_description
1 polymer ?
#
loop_
_entity_poly.entity_id
_entity_poly.type
_entity_poly.pdbx_seq_one_letter_code
_entity_poly.pdbx_strand_id
1 'polypeptide(L)' 'MPPKGVKSRKRGRQYEKVLKSIKREGRYKGRQKEVAARIVNKTRRKKGETKRRRRAA' A
#
# COMPACT_ATOMS: atom_id res chain seq x y z
N MET A 1 3.18 -4.40 -9.34
CA MET A 1 2.99 -2.94 -9.30
C MET A 1 2.67 -2.49 -7.88
N PRO A 2 3.51 -1.64 -7.27
CA PRO A 2 3.17 -0.94 -6.03
C PRO A 2 1.99 0.03 -6.26
N PRO A 3 1.33 0.51 -5.20
CA PRO A 3 0.19 1.43 -5.32
C PRO A 3 0.53 2.64 -6.18
N LYS A 4 -0.44 3.08 -7.01
CA LYS A 4 -0.28 4.29 -7.86
C LYS A 4 0.18 5.48 -6.99
N GLY A 5 1.23 6.17 -7.43
CA GLY A 5 1.81 7.32 -6.71
C GLY A 5 2.83 6.98 -5.63
N VAL A 6 3.30 5.72 -5.53
CA VAL A 6 4.45 5.34 -4.71
C VAL A 6 5.73 5.42 -5.55
N LYS A 7 6.52 6.49 -5.37
CA LYS A 7 7.84 6.66 -6.02
C LYS A 7 9.02 6.18 -5.16
N SER A 8 8.79 5.88 -3.88
CA SER A 8 9.85 5.47 -2.94
C SER A 8 10.18 3.98 -3.07
N ARG A 9 11.47 3.66 -3.30
CA ARG A 9 12.00 2.28 -3.29
C ARG A 9 11.63 1.52 -2.00
N LYS A 10 11.63 2.20 -0.84
CA LYS A 10 11.26 1.61 0.47
C LYS A 10 9.82 1.09 0.48
N ARG A 11 8.89 1.88 -0.06
CA ARG A 11 7.46 1.53 -0.08
C ARG A 11 7.12 0.50 -1.16
N GLY A 12 7.88 0.48 -2.26
CA GLY A 12 7.86 -0.63 -3.23
C GLY A 12 8.21 -1.98 -2.57
N ARG A 13 9.35 -2.04 -1.87
CA ARG A 13 9.77 -3.24 -1.12
C ARG A 13 8.74 -3.65 -0.06
N GLN A 14 8.15 -2.69 0.65
CA GLN A 14 7.11 -2.99 1.64
C GLN A 14 5.87 -3.63 1.00
N TYR A 15 5.42 -3.11 -0.15
CA TYR A 15 4.28 -3.68 -0.88
C TYR A 15 4.53 -5.15 -1.26
N GLU A 16 5.72 -5.45 -1.78
CA GLU A 16 6.08 -6.82 -2.18
C GLU A 16 6.10 -7.78 -1.00
N LYS A 17 6.69 -7.36 0.14
CA LYS A 17 6.70 -8.18 1.37
C LYS A 17 5.28 -8.48 1.86
N VAL A 18 4.41 -7.46 1.91
CA VAL A 18 3.02 -7.61 2.34
C VAL A 18 2.24 -8.49 1.37
N LEU A 19 2.41 -8.30 0.06
CA LEU A 19 1.78 -9.12 -0.95
C LEU A 19 2.19 -10.60 -0.84
N LYS A 20 3.48 -10.87 -0.62
CA LYS A 20 3.99 -12.24 -0.42
C LYS A 20 3.38 -12.86 0.83
N SER A 21 3.30 -12.13 1.94
CA SER A 21 2.68 -12.60 3.19
C SER A 21 1.20 -12.94 2.99
N ILE A 22 0.44 -12.04 2.37
CA ILE A 22 -1.00 -12.24 2.12
C ILE A 22 -1.25 -13.42 1.19
N LYS A 23 -0.41 -13.59 0.14
CA LYS A 23 -0.51 -14.74 -0.75
C LYS A 23 -0.24 -16.06 -0.02
N ARG A 24 0.74 -16.08 0.90
CA ARG A 24 1.04 -17.25 1.74
C ARG A 24 -0.10 -17.59 2.69
N GLU A 25 -0.74 -16.59 3.30
CA GLU A 25 -1.88 -16.81 4.20
C GLU A 25 -3.13 -17.30 3.47
N GLY A 26 -3.26 -17.05 2.15
CA GLY A 26 -4.43 -17.49 1.37
C GLY A 26 -5.77 -16.82 1.72
N ARG A 27 -5.82 -15.97 2.76
CA ARG A 27 -7.03 -15.34 3.30
C ARG A 27 -7.82 -14.49 2.31
N TYR A 28 -7.13 -13.89 1.33
CA TYR A 28 -7.74 -12.89 0.43
C TYR A 28 -7.64 -13.32 -1.03
N LYS A 29 -8.29 -14.43 -1.40
CA LYS A 29 -8.36 -14.90 -2.81
C LYS A 29 -8.89 -13.77 -3.72
N GLY A 30 -8.15 -13.44 -4.77
CA GLY A 30 -8.48 -12.40 -5.75
C GLY A 30 -8.19 -10.95 -5.32
N ARG A 31 -8.14 -10.66 -4.02
CA ARG A 31 -7.95 -9.29 -3.48
C ARG A 31 -6.56 -9.02 -2.90
N GLN A 32 -5.62 -9.95 -3.01
CA GLN A 32 -4.30 -9.84 -2.35
C GLN A 32 -3.56 -8.53 -2.71
N LYS A 33 -3.58 -8.16 -3.99
CA LYS A 33 -2.92 -6.93 -4.49
C LYS A 33 -3.55 -5.67 -3.90
N GLU A 34 -4.88 -5.64 -3.83
CA GLU A 34 -5.64 -4.51 -3.30
C GLU A 34 -5.39 -4.34 -1.79
N VAL A 35 -5.46 -5.44 -1.03
CA VAL A 35 -5.22 -5.42 0.41
C VAL A 35 -3.78 -4.98 0.71
N ALA A 36 -2.80 -5.52 -0.02
CA ALA A 36 -1.41 -5.08 0.10
C ALA A 36 -1.25 -3.58 -0.18
N ALA A 37 -1.95 -3.07 -1.19
CA ALA A 37 -1.91 -1.65 -1.51
C ALA A 37 -2.55 -0.78 -0.42
N ARG A 38 -3.68 -1.20 0.14
CA ARG A 38 -4.34 -0.51 1.26
C ARG A 38 -3.46 -0.44 2.50
N ILE A 39 -2.76 -1.53 2.84
CA ILE A 39 -1.83 -1.57 3.99
C ILE A 39 -0.69 -0.55 3.82
N VAL A 40 -0.07 -0.52 2.64
CA VAL A 40 1.00 0.43 2.34
C VAL A 40 0.47 1.87 2.37
N ASN A 41 -0.69 2.13 1.77
CA ASN A 41 -1.31 3.47 1.79
C ASN A 41 -1.67 3.92 3.22
N LYS A 42 -2.18 3.01 4.07
CA LYS A 42 -2.41 3.29 5.51
C LYS A 42 -1.11 3.67 6.21
N THR A 43 -0.02 2.96 5.93
CA THR A 43 1.31 3.28 6.49
C THR A 43 1.79 4.65 6.03
N ARG A 44 1.67 4.96 4.74
CA ARG A 44 2.05 6.27 4.17
C ARG A 44 1.26 7.41 4.82
N ARG A 45 -0.06 7.23 4.98
CA ARG A 45 -0.93 8.22 5.65
C ARG A 45 -0.49 8.45 7.09
N LYS A 46 -0.25 7.38 7.86
CA LYS A 46 0.25 7.48 9.24
C LYS A 46 1.60 8.18 9.35
N LYS A 47 2.47 8.02 8.35
CA LYS A 47 3.79 8.64 8.30
C LYS A 47 3.81 10.04 7.65
N GLY A 48 2.66 10.57 7.23
CA GLY A 48 2.59 11.87 6.55
C GLY A 48 3.15 11.89 5.13
N GLU A 49 3.41 10.73 4.52
CA GLU A 49 3.99 10.60 3.17
C GLU A 49 2.95 10.73 2.04
N THR A 50 1.73 11.11 2.40
CA THR A 50 0.63 11.38 1.47
C THR A 50 0.37 12.87 1.43
N LYS A 51 0.19 13.44 0.23
CA LYS A 51 -0.28 14.82 0.09
C LYS A 51 -1.63 14.95 0.82
N ARG A 52 -1.74 15.92 1.73
CA ARG A 52 -3.04 16.29 2.30
C ARG A 52 -3.91 16.78 1.14
N ARG A 53 -5.12 16.25 1.00
CA ARG A 53 -6.11 16.83 0.10
C ARG A 53 -6.46 18.19 0.71
N ARG A 54 -6.02 19.29 0.09
CA ARG A 54 -6.56 20.61 0.43
C ARG A 54 -8.06 20.52 0.14
N ARG A 55 -8.89 20.70 1.17
CA ARG A 55 -10.32 20.94 0.94
C ARG A 55 -10.37 22.29 0.21
N ALA A 56 -10.90 22.30 -1.01
CA ALA A 56 -11.35 23.56 -1.59
C ALA A 56 -12.49 24.02 -0.67
N ALA A 57 -12.35 25.25 -0.15
CA ALA A 57 -13.40 25.93 0.58
C ALA A 57 -14.52 26.33 -0.38
#